data_AF-A0A660MB77-F1
#
_entry.id   AF-A0A660MB77-F1
#
_cell.length_a   1.000
_cell.length_b   1.000
_cell.length_c   1.000
_cell.angle_alpha   90.00
_cell.angle_beta   90.00
_cell.angle_gamma   90.00
#
_symmetry.space_group_name_H-M   'P 1'
#
loop_
_entity.id
_entity.type
_entity.pdbx_description
1 polymer ?
#
loop_
_entity_poly.entity_id
_entity_poly.type
_entity_poly.pdbx_seq_one_letter_code
_entity_poly.pdbx_strand_id
1 'polypeptide(L)' 'DKARGWIERVRATGEPYTAHLNPADRRIVHQVAADAVGITTVSEGEGRERHVIIQLEEAE' A
#
# COMPACT_ATOMS: atom_id res chain seq x y z
N ASP A 1 6.90 -2.20 -12.16
CA ASP A 1 5.57 -2.33 -11.52
C ASP A 1 5.24 -1.12 -10.66
N LYS A 2 4.01 -0.59 -10.75
CA LYS A 2 3.56 0.61 -10.01
C LYS A 2 3.62 0.42 -8.48
N ALA A 3 3.23 -0.76 -7.99
CA ALA A 3 3.23 -1.08 -6.55
C ALA A 3 4.62 -0.95 -5.91
N ARG A 4 5.66 -1.50 -6.55
CA ARG A 4 7.05 -1.37 -6.04
C ARG A 4 7.49 0.09 -5.99
N GLY A 5 7.15 0.89 -7.00
CA GLY A 5 7.47 2.32 -7.01
C GLY A 5 6.80 3.10 -5.87
N TRP A 6 5.56 2.74 -5.51
CA TRP A 6 4.88 3.35 -4.37
C TRP A 6 5.52 2.95 -3.04
N ILE A 7 5.87 1.67 -2.88
CA ILE A 7 6.56 1.18 -1.68
C ILE A 7 7.90 1.92 -1.49
N GLU A 8 8.70 2.03 -2.55
CA GLU A 8 9.98 2.75 -2.48
C GLU A 8 9.79 4.24 -2.17
N ARG A 9 8.73 4.88 -2.68
CA ARG A 9 8.36 6.25 -2.29
C ARG A 9 8.08 6.34 -0.79
N VAL A 10 7.21 5.47 -0.27
CA VAL A 10 6.84 5.46 1.16
C VAL A 10 8.07 5.22 2.04
N ARG A 11 8.98 4.32 1.63
CA ARG A 11 10.26 4.10 2.32
C ARG A 11 11.16 5.33 2.31
N ALA A 12 11.24 6.02 1.17
CA ALA A 12 12.11 7.16 1.01
C ALA A 12 11.59 8.41 1.73
N THR A 13 10.27 8.62 1.75
CA THR A 13 9.67 9.84 2.33
C THR A 13 9.16 9.64 3.76
N GLY A 14 8.87 8.41 4.16
CA GLY A 14 8.12 8.10 5.38
C GLY A 14 6.65 8.52 5.33
N GLU A 15 6.18 9.04 4.18
CA GLU A 15 4.80 9.49 4.01
C GLU A 15 3.93 8.36 3.44
N PRO A 16 2.72 8.13 3.98
CA PRO A 16 1.82 7.12 3.47
C PRO A 16 1.34 7.45 2.04
N TYR A 17 1.08 6.41 1.25
CA TYR A 17 0.59 6.53 -0.12
C TYR A 17 -0.78 5.88 -0.28
N THR A 18 -1.74 6.64 -0.81
CA THR A 18 -3.11 6.17 -1.06
C THR A 18 -3.34 5.92 -2.55
N ALA A 19 -3.86 4.74 -2.88
CA ALA A 19 -4.21 4.36 -4.25
C ALA A 19 -5.65 3.86 -4.36
N HIS A 20 -6.41 4.46 -5.28
CA HIS A 20 -7.75 4.01 -5.65
C HIS A 20 -7.64 2.97 -6.77
N LEU A 21 -7.89 1.71 -6.43
CA LEU A 21 -7.64 0.57 -7.29
C LEU A 21 -8.85 -0.37 -7.30
N ASN A 22 -8.99 -1.13 -8.39
CA ASN A 22 -9.97 -2.21 -8.45
C ASN A 22 -9.57 -3.37 -7.49
N PRO A 23 -10.46 -4.34 -7.22
CA PRO A 23 -10.16 -5.43 -6.29
C PRO A 23 -8.93 -6.28 -6.63
N ALA A 24 -8.69 -6.54 -7.93
CA ALA A 24 -7.56 -7.36 -8.37
C ALA A 24 -6.23 -6.62 -8.15
N ASP A 25 -6.17 -5.34 -8.51
CA ASP A 25 -5.00 -4.50 -8.33
C ASP A 25 -4.67 -4.29 -6.84
N ARG A 26 -5.67 -4.11 -5.98
CA ARG A 26 -5.45 -4.06 -4.52
C ARG A 26 -4.80 -5.33 -4.00
N ARG A 27 -5.23 -6.51 -4.48
CA ARG A 27 -4.62 -7.79 -4.08
C ARG A 27 -3.15 -7.86 -4.49
N ILE A 28 -2.80 -7.37 -5.68
CA ILE A 28 -1.41 -7.29 -6.13
C ILE A 28 -0.59 -6.38 -5.20
N VAL A 29 -1.11 -5.21 -4.83
CA VAL A 29 -0.42 -4.30 -3.89
C VAL A 29 -0.16 -4.98 -2.55
N HIS A 30 -1.17 -5.63 -1.95
CA HIS A 30 -1.01 -6.37 -0.69
C HIS A 30 0.04 -7.48 -0.81
N GLN A 31 0.05 -8.22 -1.93
CA GLN A 31 1.03 -9.29 -2.14
C GLN A 31 2.46 -8.77 -2.28
N VAL A 32 2.65 -7.68 -3.03
CA VAL A 32 3.98 -7.06 -3.19
C VAL A 32 4.45 -6.45 -1.86
N ALA A 33 3.55 -5.88 -1.08
CA ALA A 33 3.87 -5.31 0.23
C ALA A 33 4.21 -6.38 1.27
N ALA A 34 3.60 -7.57 1.20
CA ALA A 34 3.92 -8.67 2.11
C ALA A 34 5.39 -9.14 2.02
N ASP A 35 6.03 -8.97 0.86
CA ASP A 35 7.44 -9.26 0.66
C ASP A 35 8.36 -8.08 1.05
N ALA A 36 7.80 -6.92 1.39
CA ALA A 36 8.52 -5.70 1.69
C ALA A 36 8.66 -5.50 3.21
N VAL A 37 9.88 -5.67 3.73
CA VAL A 37 10.21 -5.42 5.14
C VAL A 37 9.88 -3.98 5.56
N GLY A 38 9.25 -3.80 6.73
CA GLY A 38 8.94 -2.50 7.31
C GLY A 38 7.83 -1.74 6.59
N ILE A 39 7.00 -2.42 5.81
CA ILE A 39 5.88 -1.84 5.06
C ILE A 39 4.62 -2.61 5.39
N THR A 40 3.53 -1.89 5.64
CA THR A 40 2.20 -2.45 5.83
C THR A 40 1.20 -1.81 4.89
N THR A 41 0.14 -2.56 4.59
CA THR A 41 -0.93 -2.11 3.70
C THR A 41 -2.30 -2.40 4.31
N VAL A 42 -3.15 -1.37 4.32
CA VAL A 42 -4.54 -1.49 4.78
C VAL A 42 -5.50 -1.10 3.64
N SER A 43 -6.73 -1.61 3.69
CA SER A 43 -7.77 -1.20 2.74
C SER A 43 -8.94 -0.61 3.48
N GLU A 44 -9.14 0.69 3.27
CA GLU A 44 -10.18 1.49 3.91
C GLU A 44 -11.25 1.90 2.90
N GLY A 45 -12.42 2.28 3.43
CA GLY A 45 -13.59 2.66 2.64
C GLY A 45 -14.44 1.49 2.13
N GLU A 46 -15.58 1.85 1.56
CA GLU A 46 -16.62 0.93 1.09
C GLU A 46 -16.97 1.16 -0.38
N GLY A 47 -17.41 0.10 -1.07
CA GLY A 47 -17.86 0.18 -2.46
C GLY A 47 -16.82 0.82 -3.38
N ARG A 48 -17.17 1.98 -3.96
CA ARG A 48 -16.33 2.75 -4.90
C ARG A 48 -15.24 3.58 -4.21
N GLU A 49 -15.44 3.92 -2.94
CA GLU A 49 -14.48 4.68 -2.14
C GLU A 49 -13.38 3.79 -1.56
N ARG A 50 -13.47 2.46 -1.77
CA ARG A 50 -12.49 1.52 -1.22
C ARG A 50 -11.13 1.69 -1.90
N HIS A 51 -10.14 2.06 -1.12
CA HIS A 51 -8.76 2.31 -1.55
C HIS A 51 -7.76 1.52 -0.70
N VAL A 52 -6.51 1.45 -1.17
CA VAL A 52 -5.39 0.87 -0.41
C VAL A 52 -4.49 1.99 0.08
N ILE A 53 -4.06 1.88 1.33
CA ILE A 53 -3.07 2.76 1.96
C ILE A 53 -1.81 1.92 2.17
N ILE A 54 -0.68 2.45 1.73
CA ILE A 54 0.65 1.87 1.89
C ILE A 54 1.43 2.76 2.85
N GLN A 55 1.95 2.21 3.93
CA GLN A 55 2.63 2.98 4.97
C GLN A 55 3.77 2.18 5.60
N LEU A 56 4.66 2.87 6.32
CA LEU A 56 5.68 2.21 7.13
C LEU A 56 5.01 1.36 8.21
N GLU A 57 5.58 0.19 8.48
CA GLU A 57 5.23 -0.59 9.66
C GLU A 57 5.63 0.22 10.89
N GLU A 58 4.68 0.53 11.78
CA GLU A 58 5.01 1.19 13.04
C GLU A 58 5.81 0.20 13.89
N ALA A 59 7.06 0.54 14.17
CA ALA A 59 7.85 -0.19 15.15
C ALA A 59 7.36 0.21 16.55
N GLU A 60 6.70 -0.72 17.25
CA GLU A 60 6.40 -0.59 18.68
C GLU A 60 7.67 -0.45 19.53
#